data_AF-A0A848UUS1-F1
#
_entry.id   AF-A0A848UUS1-F1
#
_cell.length_a   1.000
_cell.length_b   1.000
_cell.length_c   1.000
_cell.angle_alpha   90.00
_cell.angle_beta   90.00
_cell.angle_gamma   90.00
#
_symmetry.space_group_name_H-M   'P 1'
#
loop_
_entity.id
_entity.type
_entity.pdbx_description
1 polymer ?
#
loop_
_entity_poly.entity_id
_entity_poly.type
_entity_poly.pdbx_seq_one_letter_code
_entity_poly.pdbx_strand_id
1 'polypeptide(L)'
;MAKLYGIGAAVVIVGALFKIQHWPMASALLVVGLTTEAVIFFFSAFEKPHEEPDWSLVYPELAHGEKAEHSAAIKGESLTEQLDHMLEDAKIEPELIQSLSDGMRNLSSTTQDLNKVTETGAASEEYAQSLRGAASKVGELSESYKEASES
;
A
#
# COMPACT_ATOMS: atom_id res chain seq x y z
N MET A 1 -30.69 -15.35 -14.70
CA MET A 1 -30.87 -16.16 -13.48
C MET A 1 -30.61 -15.42 -12.17
N ALA A 2 -29.92 -14.26 -12.17
CA ALA A 2 -29.67 -13.47 -10.95
C ALA A 2 -30.90 -13.19 -10.06
N LYS A 3 -32.08 -12.94 -10.66
CA LYS A 3 -33.31 -12.70 -9.91
C LYS A 3 -33.81 -13.95 -9.17
N LEU A 4 -33.58 -15.16 -9.70
CA LEU A 4 -34.01 -16.42 -9.08
C LEU A 4 -33.19 -16.72 -7.82
N TYR A 5 -31.86 -16.58 -7.91
CA TYR A 5 -30.97 -16.70 -6.75
C TYR A 5 -31.29 -15.66 -5.67
N GLY A 6 -31.53 -14.40 -6.07
CA GLY A 6 -31.91 -13.35 -5.12
C GLY A 6 -33.25 -13.58 -4.42
N ILE A 7 -34.25 -14.12 -5.14
CA ILE A 7 -35.55 -14.46 -4.55
C ILE A 7 -35.43 -15.67 -3.62
N GLY A 8 -34.67 -16.71 -4.00
CA GLY A 8 -34.39 -17.87 -3.15
C GLY A 8 -33.72 -17.47 -1.83
N ALA A 9 -32.66 -16.68 -1.93
CA ALA A 9 -31.92 -16.19 -0.77
C ALA A 9 -32.81 -15.36 0.18
N ALA A 10 -33.70 -14.53 -0.37
CA ALA A 10 -34.63 -13.75 0.46
C ALA A 10 -35.58 -14.65 1.28
N VAL A 11 -36.11 -15.74 0.69
CA VAL A 11 -36.97 -16.70 1.40
C VAL A 11 -36.21 -17.39 2.54
N VAL A 12 -34.94 -17.74 2.31
CA VAL A 12 -34.08 -18.38 3.32
C VAL A 12 -33.77 -17.45 4.47
N ILE A 13 -33.42 -16.20 4.16
CA ILE A 13 -33.11 -15.17 5.17
C ILE A 13 -34.34 -14.92 6.06
N VAL A 14 -35.54 -14.89 5.48
CA VAL A 14 -36.79 -14.78 6.26
C VAL A 14 -37.00 -15.99 7.16
N GLY A 15 -36.76 -17.21 6.66
CA GLY A 15 -36.83 -18.44 7.48
C GLY A 15 -35.82 -18.45 8.63
N ALA A 16 -34.58 -18.02 8.37
CA ALA A 16 -33.52 -17.91 9.37
C ALA A 16 -33.85 -16.84 10.43
N LEU A 17 -34.41 -15.70 10.02
CA LEU A 17 -34.85 -14.63 10.91
C LEU A 17 -35.90 -15.15 11.91
N PHE A 18 -36.91 -15.88 11.43
CA PHE A 18 -37.93 -16.47 12.31
C PHE A 18 -37.33 -17.48 13.29
N LYS A 19 -36.32 -18.25 12.87
CA LYS A 19 -35.60 -19.19 13.74
C LYS A 19 -34.85 -18.49 14.86
N ILE A 20 -34.17 -17.39 14.57
CA ILE A 20 -33.43 -16.61 15.58
C ILE A 20 -34.41 -15.91 16.54
N GLN A 21 -35.51 -15.37 16.03
CA GLN A 21 -36.52 -14.67 16.84
C GLN A 21 -37.47 -15.60 17.61
N HIS A 22 -37.35 -16.92 17.45
CA HIS A 22 -38.20 -17.93 18.10
C HIS A 22 -39.70 -17.73 17.84
N TRP A 23 -40.06 -17.16 16.69
CA TRP A 23 -41.45 -16.93 16.32
C TRP A 23 -42.17 -18.25 15.99
N PRO A 24 -43.50 -18.31 16.16
CA PRO A 24 -44.27 -19.48 15.75
C PRO A 24 -44.03 -19.77 14.26
N MET A 25 -44.06 -21.05 13.88
CA MET A 25 -43.77 -21.53 12.52
C MET A 25 -42.32 -21.37 12.04
N ALA A 26 -41.38 -20.96 12.90
CA ALA A 26 -39.98 -20.80 12.53
C ALA A 26 -39.34 -22.03 11.84
N SER A 27 -39.56 -23.23 12.40
CA SER A 27 -39.02 -24.45 11.80
C SER A 27 -39.64 -24.75 10.42
N ALA A 28 -40.93 -24.47 10.24
CA ALA A 28 -41.59 -24.70 8.96
C ALA A 28 -41.09 -23.73 7.88
N LEU A 29 -40.96 -22.43 8.20
CA LEU A 29 -40.43 -21.44 7.27
C LEU A 29 -38.96 -21.67 6.92
N LEU A 30 -38.15 -22.11 7.89
CA LEU A 30 -36.76 -22.47 7.64
C LEU A 30 -36.65 -23.68 6.72
N VAL A 31 -37.47 -24.72 6.90
CA VAL A 31 -37.52 -25.89 6.01
C VAL A 31 -37.91 -25.46 4.60
N VAL A 32 -38.91 -24.59 4.44
CA VAL A 32 -39.31 -24.06 3.13
C VAL A 32 -38.16 -23.29 2.46
N GLY A 33 -37.47 -22.42 3.20
CA GLY A 33 -36.32 -21.68 2.67
C GLY A 33 -35.18 -22.59 2.24
N LEU A 34 -34.75 -23.52 3.09
CA LEU A 34 -33.67 -24.45 2.75
C LEU A 34 -34.04 -25.39 1.60
N THR A 35 -35.30 -25.81 1.50
CA THR A 35 -35.79 -26.63 0.37
C THR A 35 -35.75 -25.83 -0.93
N THR A 36 -36.10 -24.53 -0.87
CA THR A 36 -36.03 -23.63 -2.02
C THR A 36 -34.58 -23.50 -2.53
N GLU A 37 -33.60 -23.34 -1.64
CA GLU A 37 -32.17 -23.32 -2.00
C GLU A 37 -31.71 -24.65 -2.59
N ALA A 38 -32.10 -25.77 -2.00
CA ALA A 38 -31.73 -27.09 -2.51
C ALA A 38 -32.18 -27.27 -3.98
N VAL A 39 -33.38 -26.80 -4.33
CA VAL A 39 -33.88 -26.83 -5.71
C VAL A 39 -33.10 -25.88 -6.62
N ILE A 40 -32.82 -24.67 -6.17
CA ILE A 40 -32.06 -23.68 -6.95
C ILE A 40 -30.63 -24.18 -7.23
N PHE A 41 -29.93 -24.68 -6.21
CA PHE A 41 -28.59 -25.25 -6.37
C PHE A 41 -28.57 -26.47 -7.30
N PHE A 42 -29.59 -27.32 -7.22
CA PHE A 42 -29.70 -28.47 -8.12
C PHE A 42 -29.76 -28.03 -9.59
N PHE A 43 -30.56 -27.02 -9.92
CA PHE A 43 -30.63 -26.51 -11.29
C PHE A 43 -29.39 -25.67 -11.67
N SER A 44 -28.77 -24.98 -10.72
CA SER A 44 -27.52 -24.22 -10.90
C SER A 44 -26.39 -25.10 -11.45
N ALA A 45 -26.31 -26.37 -11.01
CA ALA A 45 -25.29 -27.31 -11.48
C ALA A 45 -25.36 -27.62 -12.99
N PHE A 46 -26.51 -27.35 -13.64
CA PHE A 46 -26.70 -27.52 -15.08
C PHE A 46 -26.55 -26.21 -15.87
N GLU A 47 -26.29 -25.09 -15.20
CA GLU A 47 -26.00 -23.82 -15.86
C GLU A 47 -24.55 -23.77 -16.33
N LYS A 48 -24.34 -23.21 -17.52
CA LYS A 48 -22.98 -22.91 -17.99
C LYS A 48 -22.34 -21.92 -16.99
N PRO A 49 -21.11 -22.17 -16.51
CA PRO A 49 -20.41 -21.24 -15.63
C PRO A 49 -20.48 -19.82 -16.19
N HIS A 50 -20.78 -18.84 -15.33
CA HIS A 50 -20.74 -17.45 -15.74
C HIS A 50 -19.33 -17.15 -16.24
N GLU A 51 -19.19 -16.85 -17.53
CA GLU A 51 -17.93 -16.38 -18.09
C GLU A 51 -17.62 -15.05 -17.42
N GLU A 52 -16.65 -15.06 -16.51
CA GLU A 52 -16.17 -13.82 -15.91
C GLU A 52 -15.56 -12.96 -17.03
N PRO A 53 -15.88 -11.65 -17.08
CA PRO A 53 -15.25 -10.74 -18.02
C PRO A 53 -13.73 -10.89 -17.89
N ASP A 54 -13.03 -10.99 -19.01
CA ASP A 54 -11.57 -11.14 -18.97
C ASP A 54 -10.94 -9.82 -18.52
N TRP A 55 -10.78 -9.68 -17.20
CA TRP A 55 -10.22 -8.49 -16.57
C TRP A 55 -8.78 -8.20 -17.01
N SER A 56 -8.09 -9.18 -17.62
CA SER A 56 -6.78 -8.99 -18.22
C SER A 56 -6.78 -8.02 -19.41
N LEU A 57 -7.93 -7.83 -20.07
CA LEU A 57 -8.08 -6.84 -21.15
C LEU A 57 -7.97 -5.40 -20.64
N VAL A 58 -8.28 -5.17 -19.36
CA VAL A 58 -8.24 -3.84 -18.72
C VAL A 58 -7.03 -3.71 -17.78
N TYR A 59 -6.64 -4.81 -17.14
CA TYR A 59 -5.50 -4.90 -16.23
C TYR A 59 -4.61 -6.10 -16.62
N PRO A 60 -3.69 -5.94 -17.59
CA PRO A 60 -2.85 -7.02 -18.09
C PRO A 60 -1.97 -7.66 -17.02
N GLU A 61 -1.71 -6.94 -15.93
CA GLU A 61 -1.01 -7.42 -14.73
C GLU A 61 -1.70 -8.64 -14.07
N LEU A 62 -3.03 -8.80 -14.23
CA LEU A 62 -3.78 -9.93 -13.68
C LEU A 62 -3.72 -11.19 -14.57
N ALA A 63 -3.30 -11.05 -15.83
CA ALA A 63 -3.21 -12.17 -16.77
C ALA A 63 -2.18 -13.22 -16.34
N HIS A 64 -1.12 -12.78 -15.66
CA HIS A 64 0.02 -13.60 -15.28
C HIS A 64 -0.20 -14.37 -13.97
N GLY A 65 -1.30 -14.12 -13.25
CA GLY A 65 -1.55 -14.71 -11.93
C GLY A 65 -2.46 -15.94 -11.90
N GLU A 66 -3.31 -16.16 -12.92
CA GLU A 66 -4.42 -17.11 -12.74
C GLU A 66 -4.81 -17.96 -13.97
N LYS A 67 -3.92 -18.13 -14.96
CA LYS A 67 -4.12 -19.12 -16.03
C LYS A 67 -2.94 -20.07 -16.14
N ALA A 68 -2.83 -20.96 -15.16
CA ALA A 68 -1.96 -22.15 -15.24
C ALA A 68 -2.73 -23.48 -15.27
N GLU A 69 -4.06 -23.50 -15.40
CA GLU A 69 -4.81 -24.76 -15.56
C GLU A 69 -5.94 -24.69 -16.60
N HIS A 70 -5.61 -24.37 -17.86
CA HIS A 70 -6.09 -25.18 -18.98
C HIS A 70 -5.37 -24.82 -20.28
N SER A 71 -4.77 -25.84 -20.89
CA SER A 71 -4.47 -25.97 -22.32
C SER A 71 -3.18 -25.37 -22.88
N ALA A 72 -2.40 -26.30 -23.46
CA ALA A 72 -1.35 -26.18 -24.47
C ALA A 72 0.09 -25.95 -23.98
N ALA A 73 0.84 -27.05 -24.06
CA ALA A 73 2.30 -27.14 -24.01
C ALA A 73 3.02 -25.94 -24.62
N ILE A 74 3.80 -25.22 -23.81
CA ILE A 74 4.95 -24.45 -24.28
C ILE A 74 6.17 -24.84 -23.46
N LYS A 75 7.25 -25.13 -24.19
CA LYS A 75 8.60 -25.47 -23.72
C LYS A 75 9.03 -24.52 -22.61
N GLY A 76 9.67 -25.07 -21.58
CA GLY A 76 10.26 -24.30 -20.51
C GLY A 76 11.32 -23.33 -21.03
N GLU A 77 11.01 -22.05 -20.97
CA GLU A 77 12.01 -21.00 -20.85
C GLU A 77 12.35 -20.88 -19.37
N SER A 78 13.65 -20.87 -19.06
CA SER A 78 14.12 -20.82 -17.67
C SER A 78 13.80 -19.45 -17.07
N LEU A 79 13.64 -19.35 -15.74
CA LEU A 79 13.38 -18.07 -15.05
C LEU A 79 14.40 -16.97 -15.42
N THR A 80 15.63 -17.37 -15.75
CA THR A 80 16.70 -16.48 -16.22
C THR A 80 16.42 -15.90 -17.61
N GLU A 81 15.80 -16.68 -18.49
CA GLU A 81 15.45 -16.29 -19.87
C GLU A 81 14.29 -15.31 -19.89
N GLN A 82 13.31 -15.47 -18.98
CA GLN A 82 12.25 -14.48 -18.77
C GLN A 82 12.77 -13.18 -18.16
N LEU A 83 13.74 -13.24 -17.24
CA LEU A 83 14.41 -12.04 -16.73
C LEU A 83 15.23 -11.32 -17.81
N ASP A 84 15.92 -12.06 -18.68
CA ASP A 84 16.67 -11.51 -19.82
C ASP A 84 15.72 -10.81 -20.81
N HIS A 85 14.57 -11.44 -21.11
CA HIS A 85 13.52 -10.84 -21.93
C HIS A 85 12.93 -9.57 -21.30
N MET A 86 12.71 -9.55 -19.99
CA MET A 86 12.24 -8.35 -19.29
C MET A 86 13.28 -7.21 -19.30
N LEU A 87 14.56 -7.54 -19.20
CA LEU A 87 15.66 -6.55 -19.27
C LEU A 87 15.84 -6.00 -20.69
N GLU A 88 15.67 -6.84 -21.70
CA GLU A 88 15.72 -6.48 -23.12
C GLU A 88 14.49 -5.66 -23.55
N ASP A 89 13.28 -6.08 -23.17
CA ASP A 89 12.02 -5.40 -23.50
C ASP A 89 11.89 -4.03 -22.82
N ALA A 90 12.36 -3.90 -21.58
CA ALA A 90 12.40 -2.62 -20.87
C ALA A 90 13.58 -1.73 -21.31
N LYS A 91 14.43 -2.18 -22.25
CA LYS A 91 15.66 -1.51 -22.70
C LYS A 91 16.45 -0.95 -21.52
N ILE A 92 16.71 -1.76 -20.50
CA ILE A 92 17.51 -1.35 -19.35
C ILE A 92 18.97 -1.24 -19.80
N GLU A 93 19.28 -0.14 -20.47
CA GLU A 93 20.65 0.19 -20.88
C GLU A 93 21.50 0.41 -19.62
N PRO A 94 22.80 0.05 -19.65
CA PRO A 94 23.72 0.31 -18.54
C PRO A 94 23.69 1.78 -18.06
N GLU A 95 23.40 2.70 -18.98
CA GLU A 95 23.23 4.13 -18.74
C GLU A 95 22.03 4.45 -17.83
N LEU A 96 20.91 3.70 -17.94
CA LEU A 96 19.75 3.89 -17.07
C LEU A 96 20.01 3.43 -15.64
N ILE A 97 20.69 2.29 -15.45
CA ILE A 97 21.11 1.82 -14.12
C ILE A 97 22.09 2.79 -13.47
N GLN A 98 23.01 3.35 -14.28
CA GLN A 98 23.95 4.35 -13.82
C GLN A 98 23.23 5.65 -13.43
N SER A 99 22.30 6.14 -14.25
CA SER A 99 21.51 7.34 -13.95
C SER A 99 20.63 7.19 -12.70
N LEU A 100 20.08 5.99 -12.47
CA LEU A 100 19.33 5.67 -11.26
C LEU A 100 20.25 5.64 -10.03
N SER A 101 21.43 5.03 -10.16
CA SER A 101 22.44 5.00 -9.10
C SER A 101 22.94 6.40 -8.75
N ASP A 102 23.20 7.24 -9.76
CA ASP A 102 23.60 8.63 -9.59
C ASP A 102 22.48 9.45 -8.95
N GLY A 103 21.22 9.23 -9.34
CA GLY A 103 20.04 9.83 -8.71
C GLY A 103 19.92 9.47 -7.23
N MET A 104 20.08 8.19 -6.87
CA MET A 104 20.06 7.73 -5.48
C MET A 104 21.24 8.27 -4.66
N ARG A 105 22.44 8.34 -5.24
CA ARG A 105 23.63 8.93 -4.61
C ARG A 105 23.45 10.43 -4.36
N ASN A 106 22.92 11.16 -5.34
CA ASN A 106 22.66 12.59 -5.24
C ASN A 106 21.59 12.90 -4.17
N LEU A 107 20.54 12.07 -4.11
CA LEU A 107 19.52 12.16 -3.06
C LEU A 107 20.12 11.92 -1.66
N SER A 108 20.98 10.91 -1.53
CA SER A 108 21.67 10.61 -0.27
C SER A 108 22.58 11.76 0.16
N SER A 109 23.37 12.33 -0.74
CA SER A 109 24.23 13.50 -0.46
C SER A 109 23.41 14.71 -0.06
N THR A 110 22.34 15.03 -0.81
CA THR A 110 21.45 16.16 -0.51
C THR A 110 20.83 16.00 0.88
N THR A 111 20.41 14.79 1.24
CA THR A 111 19.87 14.50 2.58
C THR A 111 20.92 14.64 3.67
N GLN A 112 22.17 14.23 3.41
CA GLN A 112 23.28 14.41 4.35
C GLN A 112 23.64 15.90 4.54
N ASP A 113 23.60 16.69 3.48
CA ASP A 113 23.85 18.13 3.54
C ASP A 113 22.71 18.88 4.23
N LEU A 114 21.45 18.45 4.04
CA LEU A 114 20.31 18.97 4.81
C LEU A 114 20.47 18.70 6.32
N ASN A 115 20.94 17.52 6.70
CA ASN A 115 21.26 17.22 8.10
C ASN A 115 22.36 18.14 8.64
N LYS A 116 23.42 18.41 7.85
CA LYS A 116 24.49 19.35 8.26
C LYS A 116 24.01 20.79 8.35
N VAL A 117 23.17 21.27 7.42
CA VAL A 117 22.61 22.64 7.50
C VAL A 117 21.77 22.81 8.76
N THR A 118 21.01 21.76 9.12
CA THR A 118 20.24 21.73 10.38
C THR A 118 21.17 21.81 11.59
N GLU A 119 22.34 21.18 11.56
CA GLU A 119 23.40 21.28 12.58
C GLU A 119 24.12 22.65 12.57
N THR A 120 24.29 23.28 11.41
CA THR A 120 24.97 24.59 11.27
C THR A 120 24.11 25.74 11.82
N GLY A 121 22.78 25.58 11.82
CA GLY A 121 21.88 26.46 12.55
C GLY A 121 22.19 26.52 14.05
N ALA A 122 22.64 25.41 14.66
CA ALA A 122 23.04 25.37 16.06
C ALA A 122 24.36 26.11 16.33
N ALA A 123 25.32 26.08 15.39
CA ALA A 123 26.59 26.81 15.51
C ALA A 123 26.41 28.34 15.46
N SER A 124 25.38 28.83 14.75
CA SER A 124 25.05 30.26 14.73
C SER A 124 24.48 30.75 16.06
N GLU A 125 23.70 29.90 16.74
CA GLU A 125 23.19 30.16 18.09
C GLU A 125 24.33 30.20 19.12
N GLU A 126 25.27 29.25 19.05
CA GLU A 126 26.45 29.21 19.94
C GLU A 126 27.38 30.41 19.75
N TYR A 127 27.57 30.88 18.51
CA TYR A 127 28.33 32.09 18.21
C TYR A 127 27.63 33.35 18.77
N ALA A 128 26.31 33.48 18.57
CA ALA A 128 25.53 34.59 19.11
C ALA A 128 25.57 34.61 20.65
N GLN A 129 25.51 33.43 21.28
CA GLN A 129 25.61 33.28 22.73
C GLN A 129 27.00 33.67 23.25
N SER A 130 28.07 33.24 22.56
CA SER A 130 29.45 33.61 22.87
C SER A 130 29.70 35.12 22.74
N LEU A 131 29.16 35.75 21.69
CA LEU A 131 29.28 37.20 21.48
C LEU A 131 28.55 37.99 22.57
N ARG A 132 27.35 37.55 22.97
CA ARG A 132 26.59 38.15 24.08
C ARG A 132 27.31 37.99 25.42
N GLY A 133 27.90 36.82 25.67
CA GLY A 133 28.74 36.58 26.85
C GLY A 133 29.97 37.48 26.91
N ALA A 134 30.68 37.62 25.78
CA ALA A 134 31.83 38.51 25.68
C ALA A 134 31.46 39.99 25.91
N ALA A 135 30.35 40.46 25.31
CA ALA A 135 29.85 41.80 25.53
C ALA A 135 29.53 42.08 27.01
N SER A 136 28.93 41.11 27.71
CA SER A 136 28.67 41.20 29.16
C SER A 136 29.97 41.34 29.96
N LYS A 137 31.00 40.55 29.64
CA LYS A 137 32.30 40.60 30.33
C LYS A 137 33.08 41.88 30.07
N VAL A 138 32.97 42.44 28.87
CA VAL A 138 33.53 43.76 28.56
C VAL A 138 32.80 44.86 29.34
N GLY A 139 31.48 44.75 29.50
CA GLY A 139 30.69 45.62 30.36
C GLY A 139 31.17 45.59 31.82
N GLU A 140 31.29 44.40 32.41
CA GLU A 140 31.80 44.21 33.77
C GLU A 140 33.21 44.81 33.95
N LEU A 141 34.10 44.63 32.96
CA LEU A 141 35.45 45.20 33.00
C LEU A 141 35.41 46.73 32.98
N SER A 142 34.60 47.32 32.10
CA SER A 142 34.44 48.77 32.01
C SER A 142 33.88 49.37 33.31
N GLU A 143 32.94 48.67 33.96
CA GLU A 143 32.36 49.09 35.22
C GLU A 143 33.38 49.03 36.36
N SER A 144 34.15 47.92 36.46
CA SER A 144 35.24 47.81 37.45
C SER A 144 36.34 48.85 37.27
N TYR A 145 36.65 49.23 36.02
CA TYR A 145 37.66 50.25 35.74
C TYR A 145 37.16 51.64 36.15
N LYS A 146 35.87 51.91 35.93
CA LYS A 146 35.24 53.16 36.37
C LYS A 146 35.22 53.26 37.90
N GLU A 147 34.83 52.19 38.60
CA GLU A 147 34.81 52.14 40.06
C GLU A 147 36.21 52.32 40.67
N ALA A 148 37.22 51.68 40.08
CA ALA A 148 38.62 51.85 40.48
C ALA A 148 39.18 53.25 40.16
N SER A 149 38.68 53.93 39.13
CA SER A 149 39.09 55.29 38.77
C SER A 149 38.41 56.38 39.60
N GLU A 150 37.28 56.07 40.23
CA GLU A 150 36.52 56.99 41.09
C GLU A 150 36.86 56.83 42.59
N SER A 151 37.70 55.84 42.95
CA SER A 151 38.29 55.62 44.28
C SER A 151 39.69 56.22 44.42
#